data_AF-A0AAU1KHI2-F1
#
_entry.id   AF-A0AAU1KHI2-F1
#
_cell.length_a   1.000
_cell.length_b   1.000
_cell.length_c   1.000
_cell.angle_alpha   90.00
_cell.angle_beta   90.00
_cell.angle_gamma   90.00
#
_symmetry.space_group_name_H-M   'P 1'
#
loop_
_entity.id
_entity.type
_entity.pdbx_description
1 polymer ?
#
loop_
_entity_poly.entity_id
_entity_poly.type
_entity_poly.pdbx_seq_one_letter_code
_entity_poly.pdbx_strand_id
1 'polypeptide(L)'
;MSRIPFHTRVATAAALVTAVVLPLTSSTTASAAVPAGVQQAQSPVQAADTPSTSAIKNGGYVQINWIPPFNVGKYDWVGLYKQDPGVIGLNNYVDWQWAYGNGTSYVTGVPAVSGDYWTAYISYDYSSGQYRIVSSSHDHIN
;
A
#
# COMPACT_ATOMS: atom_id res chain seq x y z
N MET A 1 32.54 -27.44 -19.82
CA MET A 1 32.07 -26.52 -20.88
C MET A 1 30.69 -27.01 -21.34
N SER A 2 29.61 -26.34 -20.93
CA SER A 2 28.23 -26.76 -21.20
C SER A 2 27.53 -25.70 -22.05
N ARG A 3 26.94 -26.09 -23.18
CA ARG A 3 26.32 -25.20 -24.18
C ARG A 3 24.81 -25.09 -23.93
N ILE A 4 24.32 -23.86 -23.82
CA ILE A 4 22.90 -23.50 -23.69
C ILE A 4 22.30 -23.39 -25.10
N PRO A 5 21.14 -24.00 -25.41
CA PRO A 5 20.42 -23.70 -26.64
C PRO A 5 19.59 -22.42 -26.51
N PHE A 6 19.82 -21.48 -27.43
CA PHE A 6 19.05 -20.26 -27.63
C PHE A 6 17.72 -20.58 -28.31
N HIS A 7 16.60 -20.09 -27.77
CA HIS A 7 15.33 -20.06 -28.48
C HIS A 7 15.07 -18.69 -29.12
N THR A 8 14.95 -18.75 -30.44
CA THR A 8 14.65 -17.78 -31.48
C THR A 8 13.53 -16.78 -31.14
N ARG A 9 13.79 -15.49 -31.40
CA ARG A 9 12.75 -14.46 -31.57
C ARG A 9 12.19 -14.52 -32.99
N VAL A 10 10.88 -14.38 -33.16
CA VAL A 10 10.25 -14.06 -34.45
C VAL A 10 9.48 -12.75 -34.30
N ALA A 11 9.63 -11.89 -35.30
CA ALA A 11 9.32 -10.48 -35.29
C ALA A 11 8.08 -10.14 -36.13
N THR A 12 7.57 -8.94 -35.86
CA THR A 12 6.95 -7.96 -36.80
C THR A 12 5.70 -8.32 -37.58
N ALA A 13 4.66 -7.49 -37.39
CA ALA A 13 3.93 -6.91 -38.52
C ALA A 13 3.45 -5.50 -38.14
N ALA A 14 4.09 -4.48 -38.73
CA ALA A 14 3.64 -3.10 -38.72
C ALA A 14 2.72 -2.90 -39.93
N ALA A 15 1.56 -2.26 -39.74
CA ALA A 15 0.71 -1.81 -40.84
C ALA A 15 0.48 -0.30 -40.72
N LEU A 16 1.04 0.44 -41.68
CA LEU A 16 0.75 1.84 -41.97
C LEU A 16 -0.63 1.92 -42.65
N VAL A 17 -1.48 2.84 -42.20
CA VAL A 17 -2.67 3.26 -42.97
C VAL A 17 -2.70 4.79 -43.07
N THR A 18 -2.81 5.22 -44.31
CA THR A 18 -2.82 6.58 -44.84
C THR A 18 -3.97 7.43 -44.31
N ALA A 19 -3.69 8.71 -44.08
CA ALA A 19 -4.61 9.73 -43.56
C ALA A 19 -5.76 10.07 -44.52
N VAL A 20 -6.94 10.38 -43.96
CA VAL A 20 -8.08 11.05 -44.62
C VAL A 20 -8.51 12.25 -43.77
N VAL A 21 -8.92 13.32 -44.47
CA VAL A 21 -9.03 14.73 -44.09
C VAL A 21 -10.17 15.04 -43.09
N LEU A 22 -9.96 16.09 -42.26
CA LEU A 22 -10.91 16.71 -41.30
C LEU A 22 -12.21 17.24 -41.95
N PRO A 23 -13.27 17.41 -41.13
CA PRO A 23 -13.84 18.75 -40.99
C PRO A 23 -13.95 19.23 -39.52
N LEU A 24 -13.69 20.53 -39.29
CA LEU A 24 -14.06 21.25 -38.07
C LEU A 24 -15.57 21.51 -38.06
N THR A 25 -16.26 21.10 -36.99
CA THR A 25 -17.49 21.75 -36.52
C THR A 25 -17.56 21.64 -34.99
N SER A 26 -17.58 22.77 -34.30
CA SER A 26 -17.76 22.86 -32.85
C SER A 26 -19.24 22.77 -32.44
N SER A 27 -19.43 22.30 -31.21
CA SER A 27 -20.56 22.53 -30.28
C SER A 27 -21.96 22.01 -30.65
N THR A 28 -22.48 21.05 -29.88
CA THR A 28 -23.50 21.26 -28.84
C THR A 28 -23.89 19.93 -28.17
N THR A 29 -24.33 20.02 -26.92
CA THR A 29 -24.72 18.97 -25.98
C THR A 29 -25.81 18.04 -26.50
N ALA A 30 -25.61 16.73 -26.37
CA ALA A 30 -26.71 15.75 -26.26
C ALA A 30 -26.23 14.53 -25.45
N SER A 31 -26.82 14.37 -24.27
CA SER A 31 -26.67 13.19 -23.42
C SER A 31 -27.34 12.01 -24.13
N ALA A 32 -26.55 11.07 -24.65
CA ALA A 32 -27.07 9.81 -25.17
C ALA A 32 -26.93 8.74 -24.09
N ALA A 33 -28.07 8.32 -23.55
CA ALA A 33 -28.19 7.22 -22.61
C ALA A 33 -27.59 5.94 -23.22
N VAL A 34 -26.59 5.37 -22.54
CA VAL A 34 -25.99 4.09 -22.92
C VAL A 34 -26.95 2.95 -22.50
N PRO A 35 -27.24 1.97 -23.37
CA PRO A 35 -28.15 0.86 -23.06
C PRO A 35 -27.71 0.03 -21.86
N ALA A 36 -28.65 -0.24 -20.97
CA ALA A 36 -28.52 -1.16 -19.85
C ALA A 36 -28.28 -2.59 -20.38
N GLY A 37 -27.08 -3.14 -20.22
CA GLY A 37 -26.85 -4.52 -20.65
C GLY A 37 -25.41 -5.03 -20.71
N VAL A 38 -24.42 -4.34 -20.16
CA VAL A 38 -23.08 -4.92 -19.90
C VAL A 38 -22.56 -4.40 -18.56
N GLN A 39 -23.16 -4.86 -17.46
CA GLN A 39 -22.44 -4.86 -16.19
C GLN A 39 -21.35 -5.93 -16.33
N GLN A 40 -20.13 -5.49 -16.66
CA GLN A 40 -18.95 -6.26 -16.29
C GLN A 40 -19.11 -6.61 -14.82
N ALA A 41 -19.11 -7.90 -14.51
CA ALA A 41 -19.03 -8.37 -13.15
C ALA A 41 -17.68 -7.92 -12.59
N GLN A 42 -17.60 -6.68 -12.11
CA GLN A 42 -16.67 -6.35 -11.05
C GLN A 42 -17.08 -7.26 -9.91
N SER A 43 -16.33 -8.34 -9.71
CA SER A 43 -16.22 -8.93 -8.39
C SER A 43 -16.11 -7.77 -7.40
N PRO A 44 -16.85 -7.75 -6.29
CA PRO A 44 -16.59 -6.75 -5.27
C PRO A 44 -15.15 -7.00 -4.84
N VAL A 45 -14.23 -6.16 -5.33
CA VAL A 45 -12.96 -5.97 -4.65
C VAL A 45 -13.40 -5.29 -3.38
N GLN A 46 -13.64 -6.12 -2.36
CA GLN A 46 -13.94 -5.69 -1.01
C GLN A 46 -12.88 -4.63 -0.69
N ALA A 47 -13.31 -3.37 -0.54
CA ALA A 47 -12.40 -2.30 -0.21
C ALA A 47 -11.66 -2.75 1.05
N ALA A 48 -10.34 -2.93 0.95
CA ALA A 48 -9.56 -3.31 2.10
C ALA A 48 -9.72 -2.19 3.13
N ASP A 49 -10.28 -2.50 4.30
CA ASP A 49 -10.28 -1.57 5.42
C ASP A 49 -8.82 -1.16 5.66
N THR A 50 -8.53 0.12 5.41
CA THR A 50 -7.16 0.62 5.53
C THR A 50 -6.81 0.65 7.01
N PRO A 51 -5.77 -0.07 7.47
CA PRO A 51 -5.40 -0.08 8.87
C PRO A 51 -4.98 1.30 9.33
N SER A 52 -5.09 1.55 10.62
CA SER A 52 -4.55 2.77 11.25
C SER A 52 -3.64 2.41 12.41
N THR A 53 -2.68 3.28 12.69
CA THR A 53 -1.76 3.14 13.81
C THR A 53 -1.66 4.47 14.55
N SER A 54 -1.27 4.42 15.83
CA SER A 54 -0.94 5.62 16.60
C SER A 54 0.10 5.33 17.68
N ALA A 55 0.85 6.35 18.07
CA ALA A 55 1.76 6.33 19.21
C ALA A 55 1.20 7.17 20.36
N ILE A 56 1.25 6.64 21.58
CA ILE A 56 0.94 7.39 22.80
C ILE A 56 1.99 7.13 23.87
N LYS A 57 2.03 7.98 24.88
CA LYS A 57 2.76 7.71 26.12
C LYS A 57 1.96 6.79 27.02
N ASN A 58 2.55 5.69 27.46
CA ASN A 58 2.02 4.85 28.53
C ASN A 58 3.09 4.66 29.60
N GLY A 59 2.88 5.28 30.76
CA GLY A 59 3.91 5.36 31.80
C GLY A 59 5.16 6.07 31.29
N GLY A 60 6.30 5.38 31.37
CA GLY A 60 7.60 5.88 30.90
C GLY A 60 7.94 5.54 29.44
N TYR A 61 7.07 4.81 28.72
CA TYR A 61 7.38 4.22 27.42
C TYR A 61 6.36 4.61 26.36
N VAL A 62 6.75 4.45 25.10
CA VAL A 62 5.83 4.63 23.96
C VAL A 62 4.99 3.36 23.79
N GLN A 63 3.68 3.53 23.63
CA GLN A 63 2.77 2.47 23.23
C GLN A 63 2.32 2.70 21.79
N ILE A 64 2.47 1.67 20.97
CA ILE A 64 1.88 1.59 19.64
C ILE A 64 0.46 1.03 19.79
N ASN A 65 -0.53 1.67 19.18
CA ASN A 65 -1.87 1.13 19.01
C ASN A 65 -2.17 0.99 17.53
N TRP A 66 -3.02 0.03 17.16
CA TRP A 66 -3.45 -0.11 15.78
C TRP A 66 -4.84 -0.70 15.63
N ILE A 67 -5.49 -0.34 14.54
CA ILE A 67 -6.69 -1.01 14.03
C ILE A 67 -6.22 -1.83 12.82
N PRO A 68 -6.23 -3.17 12.91
CA PRO A 68 -5.80 -4.02 11.81
C PRO A 68 -6.81 -3.98 10.65
N PRO A 69 -6.38 -4.35 9.42
CA PRO A 69 -7.32 -4.61 8.34
C PRO A 69 -8.14 -5.87 8.65
N PHE A 70 -9.22 -6.10 7.88
CA PHE A 70 -10.07 -7.28 8.04
C PHE A 70 -9.29 -8.61 8.01
N ASN A 71 -8.29 -8.71 7.13
CA ASN A 71 -7.40 -9.87 7.03
C ASN A 71 -5.98 -9.48 7.44
N VAL A 72 -5.57 -9.89 8.64
CA VAL A 72 -4.18 -9.74 9.10
C VAL A 72 -3.34 -10.88 8.54
N GLY A 73 -2.33 -10.54 7.73
CA GLY A 73 -1.36 -11.49 7.21
C GLY A 73 -0.42 -12.00 8.30
N LYS A 74 0.03 -13.25 8.21
CA LYS A 74 0.95 -13.87 9.19
C LYS A 74 2.25 -13.08 9.40
N TYR A 75 2.68 -12.38 8.36
CA TYR A 75 3.88 -11.56 8.35
C TYR A 75 3.57 -10.07 8.43
N ASP A 76 2.35 -9.68 8.79
CA ASP A 76 2.05 -8.27 9.03
C ASP A 76 2.58 -7.83 10.39
N TRP A 77 3.09 -6.62 10.47
CA TRP A 77 3.67 -6.06 11.68
C TRP A 77 3.46 -4.55 11.73
N VAL A 78 3.57 -4.00 12.93
CA VAL A 78 3.53 -2.56 13.18
C VAL A 78 4.89 -2.08 13.65
N GLY A 79 5.34 -0.93 13.16
CA GLY A 79 6.62 -0.33 13.52
C GLY A 79 6.44 1.03 14.18
N LEU A 80 7.33 1.34 15.12
CA LEU A 80 7.56 2.67 15.67
C LEU A 80 8.81 3.27 15.03
N TYR A 81 8.76 4.54 14.66
CA TYR A 81 9.82 5.27 13.98
C TYR A 81 9.99 6.66 14.60
N LYS A 82 11.17 7.24 14.39
CA LYS A 82 11.48 8.63 14.78
C LYS A 82 11.27 9.64 13.66
N GLN A 83 11.02 9.17 12.44
CA GLN A 83 10.77 9.96 11.23
C GLN A 83 9.82 9.18 10.33
N ASP A 84 9.31 9.84 9.28
CA ASP A 84 8.42 9.23 8.30
C ASP A 84 9.03 7.97 7.67
N PRO A 85 8.45 6.77 7.87
CA PRO A 85 8.96 5.53 7.29
C PRO A 85 8.84 5.48 5.77
N GLY A 86 8.00 6.30 5.15
CA GLY A 86 7.99 6.51 3.70
C GLY A 86 9.25 7.20 3.17
N VAL A 87 9.94 7.97 4.02
CA VAL A 87 11.18 8.68 3.68
C VAL A 87 12.42 7.88 4.09
N ILE A 88 12.46 7.39 5.33
CA ILE A 88 13.62 6.66 5.86
C ILE A 88 13.62 5.18 5.45
N GLY A 89 12.50 4.64 4.99
CA GLY A 89 12.34 3.24 4.64
C GLY A 89 11.92 2.37 5.84
N LEU A 90 11.13 1.35 5.53
CA LEU A 90 10.45 0.48 6.51
C LEU A 90 11.38 -0.26 7.49
N ASN A 91 12.66 -0.49 7.16
CA ASN A 91 13.56 -1.22 8.06
C ASN A 91 14.21 -0.33 9.14
N ASN A 92 13.96 0.98 9.13
CA ASN A 92 14.55 1.93 10.10
C ASN A 92 13.64 2.20 11.30
N TYR A 93 12.88 1.20 11.73
CA TYR A 93 12.09 1.27 12.96
C TYR A 93 13.00 1.29 14.20
N VAL A 94 12.50 1.90 15.27
CA VAL A 94 13.16 1.86 16.60
C VAL A 94 12.62 0.72 17.46
N ASP A 95 11.38 0.30 17.24
CA ASP A 95 10.76 -0.87 17.86
C ASP A 95 9.58 -1.34 16.99
N TRP A 96 9.12 -2.58 17.18
CA TRP A 96 8.07 -3.17 16.34
C TRP A 96 7.39 -4.37 17.00
N GLN A 97 6.24 -4.76 16.48
CA GLN A 97 5.49 -5.94 16.94
C GLN A 97 4.75 -6.60 15.78
N TRP A 98 4.72 -7.93 15.76
CA TRP A 98 3.85 -8.68 14.83
C TRP A 98 2.39 -8.31 15.08
N ALA A 99 1.65 -7.98 14.02
CA ALA A 99 0.22 -7.71 14.10
C ALA A 99 -0.58 -9.02 14.17
N TYR A 100 -0.11 -10.06 13.49
CA TYR A 100 -0.76 -11.37 13.49
C TYR A 100 -0.67 -12.07 14.85
N GLY A 101 -1.79 -12.59 15.34
CA GLY A 101 -1.85 -13.37 16.57
C GLY A 101 -1.55 -12.58 17.85
N ASN A 102 -1.42 -11.26 17.74
CA ASN A 102 -1.24 -10.35 18.87
C ASN A 102 -2.47 -9.44 19.02
N GLY A 103 -2.54 -8.69 20.12
CA GLY A 103 -3.61 -7.72 20.36
C GLY A 103 -3.55 -6.51 19.42
N THR A 104 -4.20 -5.41 19.81
CA THR A 104 -4.23 -4.14 19.05
C THR A 104 -3.35 -3.05 19.67
N SER A 105 -2.47 -3.42 20.60
CA SER A 105 -1.53 -2.52 21.24
C SER A 105 -0.26 -3.23 21.70
N TYR A 106 0.83 -2.46 21.80
CA TYR A 106 2.14 -2.92 22.25
C TYR A 106 2.88 -1.78 22.96
N VAL A 107 3.26 -2.00 24.23
CA VAL A 107 4.13 -1.09 24.96
C VAL A 107 5.58 -1.44 24.62
N THR A 108 6.28 -0.49 24.01
CA THR A 108 7.66 -0.65 23.54
C THR A 108 8.67 -0.57 24.67
N GLY A 109 9.93 -0.92 24.37
CA GLY A 109 11.06 -0.61 25.23
C GLY A 109 11.57 0.84 25.10
N VAL A 110 10.95 1.65 24.23
CA VAL A 110 11.41 3.00 23.90
C VAL A 110 10.88 4.01 24.92
N PRO A 111 11.75 4.79 25.59
CA PRO A 111 11.30 5.86 26.47
C PRO A 111 10.43 6.88 25.73
N ALA A 112 9.30 7.23 26.34
CA ALA A 112 8.43 8.29 25.85
C ALA A 112 9.01 9.66 26.25
N VAL A 113 9.90 10.17 25.41
CA VAL A 113 10.39 11.55 25.46
C VAL A 113 9.44 12.44 24.66
N SER A 114 9.31 13.71 25.05
CA SER A 114 8.51 14.64 24.27
C SER A 114 9.08 14.78 22.86
N GLY A 115 8.22 14.74 21.85
CA GLY A 115 8.60 14.86 20.45
C GLY A 115 7.72 14.04 19.52
N ASP A 116 8.13 14.04 18.26
CA ASP A 116 7.41 13.42 17.17
C ASP A 116 7.78 11.95 17.02
N TYR A 117 6.75 11.13 16.84
CA TYR A 117 6.85 9.72 16.55
C TYR A 117 6.02 9.39 15.33
N TRP A 118 6.48 8.40 14.59
CA TRP A 118 5.75 7.84 13.47
C TRP A 118 5.44 6.39 13.76
N THR A 119 4.24 5.95 13.41
CA THR A 119 3.88 4.54 13.41
C THR A 119 3.48 4.11 12.02
N ALA A 120 3.66 2.84 11.69
CA ALA A 120 3.19 2.29 10.44
C ALA A 120 2.68 0.87 10.58
N TYR A 121 1.68 0.53 9.78
CA TYR A 121 1.26 -0.85 9.54
C TYR A 121 1.94 -1.36 8.26
N ILE A 122 2.69 -2.45 8.39
CA ILE A 122 3.45 -3.06 7.32
C ILE A 122 2.79 -4.41 7.01
N SER A 123 2.44 -4.61 5.75
CA SER A 123 1.93 -5.90 5.28
C SER A 123 2.91 -6.57 4.35
N TYR A 124 2.96 -7.90 4.43
CA TYR A 124 3.70 -8.71 3.47
C TYR A 124 2.82 -8.97 2.26
N ASP A 125 3.21 -8.41 1.12
CA ASP A 125 2.56 -8.73 -0.15
C ASP A 125 3.10 -10.07 -0.67
N TYR A 126 2.32 -11.12 -0.47
CA TYR A 126 2.63 -12.47 -0.91
C TYR A 126 2.80 -12.60 -2.43
N SER A 127 2.25 -11.68 -3.23
CA SER A 127 2.38 -11.72 -4.69
C SER A 127 3.77 -11.26 -5.17
N SER A 128 4.30 -10.18 -4.58
CA SER A 128 5.65 -9.69 -4.89
C SER A 128 6.75 -10.24 -3.97
N GLY A 129 6.37 -10.87 -2.86
CA GLY A 129 7.31 -11.35 -1.84
C GLY A 129 8.02 -10.23 -1.08
N GLN A 130 7.38 -9.07 -0.96
CA GLN A 130 7.97 -7.86 -0.39
C GLN A 130 7.06 -7.25 0.67
N TYR A 131 7.67 -6.55 1.64
CA TYR A 131 6.95 -5.74 2.61
C TYR A 131 6.54 -4.39 2.02
N ARG A 132 5.35 -3.92 2.42
CA ARG A 132 4.81 -2.62 2.01
C ARG A 132 4.25 -1.89 3.21
N ILE A 133 4.52 -0.59 3.29
CA ILE A 133 3.82 0.30 4.20
C ILE A 133 2.39 0.45 3.67
N VAL A 134 1.41 0.00 4.44
CA VAL A 134 -0.01 0.10 4.09
C VAL A 134 -0.58 1.40 4.63
N SER A 135 -0.18 1.78 5.83
CA SER A 135 -0.51 3.06 6.43
C SER A 135 0.60 3.53 7.37
N SER A 136 0.64 4.84 7.58
CA SER A 136 1.50 5.46 8.58
C SER A 136 0.79 6.63 9.24
N SER A 137 1.10 6.86 10.51
CA SER A 137 0.59 7.99 11.30
C SER A 137 1.74 8.76 11.93
N HIS A 138 1.52 10.06 12.10
CA HIS A 138 2.41 10.96 12.83
C HIS A 138 1.71 11.41 14.11
N ASP A 139 2.36 11.20 15.25
CA ASP A 139 1.83 11.51 16.56
C ASP A 139 2.86 12.29 17.37
N HIS A 140 2.41 13.35 18.04
CA HIS A 140 3.23 14.11 18.98
C HIS A 140 2.98 13.63 20.41
N ILE A 141 4.05 13.25 21.11
CA ILE A 141 3.99 12.83 22.52
C ILE A 141 4.51 13.96 23.41
N ASN A 142 3.80 14.24 24.51
CA ASN A 142 4.15 15.24 25.53
C ASN A 142 4.85 14.63 26.77
#